data_AF-A0A4D9D9U5-F1
#
_entry.id   AF-A0A4D9D9U5-F1
#
_cell.length_a   1.000
_cell.length_b   1.000
_cell.length_c   1.000
_cell.angle_alpha   90.00
_cell.angle_beta   90.00
_cell.angle_gamma   90.00
#
_symmetry.space_group_name_H-M   'P 1'
#
loop_
_entity.id
_entity.type
_entity.pdbx_description
1 polymer ?
#
loop_
_entity_poly.entity_id
_entity_poly.type
_entity_poly.pdbx_seq_one_letter_code
_entity_poly.pdbx_strand_id
1 'polypeptide(L)'
;MLRALARPFRNGFHGNRLGKKRQMSGLVEKNYFVEEWNGRREITEKTFKFNSKTVPSLIGLVIVFPGFIYYVMKDELKKKYEKLGYNTEEGGNREMM
;
A
#
# COMPACT_ATOMS: atom_id res chain seq x y z
N MET A 1 -15.44 -17.42 42.23
CA MET A 1 -14.00 -17.14 42.01
C MET A 1 -13.56 -17.82 40.71
N LEU A 2 -13.36 -17.06 39.64
CA LEU A 2 -12.82 -17.55 38.36
C LEU A 2 -11.30 -17.74 38.49
N ARG A 3 -10.80 -18.96 38.29
CA ARG A 3 -9.37 -19.22 38.01
C ARG A 3 -9.24 -19.75 36.59
N ALA A 4 -8.88 -18.86 35.68
CA ALA A 4 -8.36 -19.18 34.38
C ALA A 4 -6.99 -19.88 34.55
N LEU A 5 -6.95 -21.19 34.34
CA LEU A 5 -5.70 -21.93 34.17
C LEU A 5 -5.18 -21.62 32.76
N ALA A 6 -4.24 -20.67 32.72
CA ALA A 6 -3.46 -20.34 31.54
C ALA A 6 -2.82 -21.61 30.97
N ARG A 7 -3.18 -21.95 29.72
CA ARG A 7 -2.49 -22.99 28.95
C ARG A 7 -1.06 -22.51 28.67
N PRO A 8 -0.02 -23.34 28.86
CA PRO A 8 1.34 -22.93 28.51
C PRO A 8 1.48 -22.88 26.98
N PHE A 9 1.79 -21.69 26.47
CA PHE A 9 2.13 -21.47 25.06
C PHE A 9 3.48 -22.15 24.76
N ARG A 10 3.44 -23.41 24.30
CA ARG A 10 4.63 -24.15 23.88
C ARG A 10 5.06 -23.70 22.49
N ASN A 11 5.82 -22.60 22.41
CA ASN A 11 6.49 -22.21 21.17
C ASN A 11 7.86 -22.87 21.07
N GLY A 12 7.90 -24.03 20.41
CA GLY A 12 9.12 -24.58 19.84
C GLY A 12 9.44 -23.89 18.52
N PHE A 13 10.40 -22.95 18.53
CA PHE A 13 11.13 -22.52 17.35
C PHE A 13 12.60 -22.32 17.74
N HIS A 14 13.35 -23.43 17.80
CA HIS A 14 14.81 -23.39 17.77
C HIS A 14 15.24 -23.11 16.32
N GLY A 15 15.33 -21.83 15.97
CA GLY A 15 15.97 -21.36 14.76
C GLY A 15 17.35 -20.82 15.09
N ASN A 16 18.38 -21.68 15.10
CA ASN A 16 19.76 -21.27 15.15
C ASN A 16 20.10 -20.43 13.91
N ARG A 17 20.03 -19.10 14.03
CA ARG A 17 20.74 -18.18 13.13
C ARG A 17 21.78 -17.46 13.95
N LEU A 18 22.99 -18.04 13.90
CA LEU A 18 24.24 -17.40 14.28
C LEU A 18 24.25 -15.99 13.69
N GLY A 19 24.00 -15.01 14.55
CA GLY A 19 24.14 -13.61 14.21
C GLY A 19 25.60 -13.35 13.93
N LYS A 20 25.95 -13.28 12.63
CA LYS A 20 27.16 -12.63 12.15
C LYS A 20 27.22 -11.28 12.85
N LYS A 21 28.15 -11.10 13.80
CA LYS A 21 28.34 -9.83 14.50
C LYS A 21 28.58 -8.76 13.45
N ARG A 22 27.53 -7.99 13.14
CA ARG A 22 27.57 -6.90 12.17
C ARG A 22 28.53 -5.89 12.77
N GLN A 23 29.67 -5.69 12.10
CA GLN A 23 30.66 -4.73 12.57
C GLN A 23 29.99 -3.37 12.72
N MET A 24 30.08 -2.83 13.93
CA MET A 24 29.43 -1.60 14.34
C MET A 24 30.39 -0.46 14.01
N SER A 25 30.13 0.26 12.94
CA SER A 25 30.69 1.59 12.71
C SER A 25 29.53 2.59 12.83
N GLY A 26 29.56 3.40 13.87
CA GLY A 26 28.61 4.51 14.06
C GLY A 26 28.11 4.69 15.49
N LEU A 27 28.02 5.95 15.89
CA LEU A 27 27.61 6.52 17.20
C LEU A 27 26.19 6.16 17.67
N VAL A 28 25.51 5.21 17.03
CA VAL A 28 24.11 4.87 17.29
C VAL A 28 23.96 3.37 17.45
N GLU A 29 23.33 2.95 18.55
CA GLU A 29 23.01 1.55 18.79
C GLU A 29 21.92 1.08 17.81
N LYS A 30 22.29 0.13 16.95
CA LYS A 30 21.39 -0.41 15.93
C LYS A 30 20.38 -1.37 16.58
N ASN A 31 19.11 -0.99 16.59
CA ASN A 31 18.03 -1.87 17.03
C ASN A 31 17.72 -2.93 15.96
N TYR A 32 17.95 -4.20 16.32
CA TYR A 32 17.72 -5.35 15.43
C TYR A 32 16.32 -5.38 14.81
N PHE A 33 15.28 -5.13 15.62
CA PHE A 33 13.89 -5.21 15.16
C PHE A 33 13.55 -4.11 14.15
N VAL A 34 14.14 -2.92 14.31
CA VAL A 34 13.95 -1.79 13.41
C VAL A 34 14.65 -2.04 12.07
N GLU A 35 15.88 -2.56 12.11
CA GLU A 35 16.61 -2.93 10.88
C GLU A 35 15.91 -4.05 10.12
N GLU A 36 15.38 -5.06 10.81
CA GLU A 36 14.63 -6.14 10.15
C GLU A 36 13.32 -5.63 9.54
N TRP A 37 12.59 -4.78 10.25
CA TRP A 37 11.36 -4.18 9.73
C TRP A 37 11.62 -3.30 8.50
N ASN A 38 12.67 -2.47 8.54
CA ASN A 38 13.07 -1.66 7.39
C ASN A 38 13.51 -2.53 6.21
N GLY A 39 14.36 -3.53 6.45
CA GLY A 39 14.80 -4.44 5.39
C GLY A 39 13.65 -5.20 4.73
N ARG A 40 12.61 -5.57 5.48
CA ARG A 40 11.40 -6.20 4.91
C ARG A 40 10.61 -5.25 4.02
N ARG A 41 10.54 -3.96 4.34
CA ARG A 41 9.86 -2.94 3.52
C ARG A 41 10.64 -2.59 2.26
N GLU A 42 11.96 -2.58 2.32
CA GLU A 42 12.80 -2.30 1.16
C GLU A 42 12.72 -3.39 0.08
N ILE A 43 12.43 -4.63 0.47
CA ILE A 43 12.44 -5.79 -0.44
C ILE A 43 11.03 -6.09 -1.01
N THR A 44 10.01 -5.28 -0.69
CA THR A 44 8.61 -5.57 -1.02
C THR A 44 8.39 -5.83 -2.50
N GLU A 45 9.06 -5.09 -3.38
CA GLU A 45 8.95 -5.24 -4.84
C GLU A 45 9.42 -6.61 -5.33
N LYS A 46 10.47 -7.15 -4.74
CA LYS A 46 11.03 -8.47 -5.11
C LYS A 46 10.19 -9.61 -4.55
N THR A 47 9.53 -9.40 -3.42
CA THR A 47 8.66 -10.40 -2.78
C THR A 47 7.22 -10.33 -3.22
N PHE A 48 6.84 -9.28 -3.97
CA PHE A 48 5.47 -9.11 -4.43
C PHE A 48 5.08 -10.25 -5.38
N LYS A 49 3.92 -10.83 -5.13
CA LYS A 49 3.33 -11.87 -5.98
C LYS A 49 1.91 -11.47 -6.33
N PHE A 50 1.60 -11.56 -7.62
CA PHE A 50 0.23 -11.46 -8.10
C PHE A 50 -0.55 -12.69 -7.62
N ASN A 51 -1.59 -12.46 -6.82
CA ASN A 51 -2.45 -13.48 -6.27
C ASN A 51 -3.90 -12.96 -6.31
N SER A 52 -4.88 -13.87 -6.33
CA SER A 52 -6.31 -13.56 -6.28
C SER A 52 -6.70 -12.68 -5.08
N LYS A 53 -5.87 -12.62 -4.04
CA LYS A 53 -6.07 -11.73 -2.88
C LYS A 53 -5.53 -10.30 -3.08
N THR A 54 -4.46 -10.12 -3.87
CA THR A 54 -3.83 -8.81 -4.11
C THR A 54 -4.41 -8.08 -5.32
N VAL A 55 -4.96 -8.85 -6.28
CA VAL A 55 -5.56 -8.32 -7.50
C VAL A 55 -6.75 -7.37 -7.23
N PRO A 56 -7.73 -7.70 -6.36
CA PRO A 56 -8.85 -6.79 -6.10
C PRO A 56 -8.39 -5.45 -5.50
N SER A 57 -7.43 -5.47 -4.56
CA SER A 57 -6.88 -4.24 -3.99
C SER A 57 -6.13 -3.40 -5.01
N LEU A 58 -5.40 -4.04 -5.94
CA LEU A 58 -4.67 -3.34 -6.99
C LEU A 58 -5.63 -2.67 -7.98
N ILE A 59 -6.66 -3.39 -8.43
CA ILE A 59 -7.69 -2.85 -9.33
C ILE A 59 -8.44 -1.70 -8.65
N GLY A 60 -8.82 -1.87 -7.39
CA GLY A 60 -9.50 -0.84 -6.61
C GLY A 60 -8.69 0.46 -6.53
N LEU A 61 -7.41 0.36 -6.19
CA LEU A 61 -6.56 1.53 -5.96
C LEU A 61 -6.03 2.17 -7.24
N VAL A 62 -5.72 1.37 -8.26
CA VAL A 62 -5.06 1.87 -9.48
C VAL A 62 -6.06 2.28 -10.56
N ILE A 63 -7.23 1.61 -10.62
CA ILE A 63 -8.20 1.83 -11.71
C ILE A 63 -9.46 2.48 -11.17
N VAL A 64 -10.12 1.83 -10.20
CA VAL A 64 -11.46 2.24 -9.76
C VAL A 64 -11.41 3.60 -9.05
N PHE A 65 -10.48 3.78 -8.12
CA PHE A 65 -10.39 5.02 -7.34
C PHE A 65 -10.03 6.24 -8.22
N PRO A 66 -8.99 6.20 -9.07
CA PRO A 66 -8.70 7.32 -9.96
C PRO A 66 -9.80 7.56 -11.00
N GLY A 67 -10.40 6.50 -11.55
CA GLY A 67 -11.50 6.61 -12.52
C GLY A 67 -12.75 7.24 -11.90
N PHE A 68 -13.07 6.88 -10.65
CA PHE A 68 -14.17 7.48 -9.90
C PHE A 68 -13.94 8.97 -9.65
N ILE A 69 -12.75 9.35 -9.19
CA ILE A 69 -12.40 10.77 -8.97
C ILE A 69 -12.52 11.55 -10.27
N TYR A 70 -11.96 11.02 -11.37
CA TYR A 70 -12.05 11.67 -12.67
C TYR A 70 -13.50 11.91 -13.10
N TYR A 71 -14.37 10.91 -12.94
CA TYR A 71 -15.77 11.01 -13.32
C TYR A 71 -16.51 12.10 -12.52
N VAL A 72 -16.35 12.10 -11.19
CA VAL A 72 -16.98 13.10 -10.32
C VAL A 72 -16.46 14.51 -10.66
N MET A 73 -15.14 14.66 -10.83
CA MET A 73 -14.55 15.96 -11.16
C MET A 73 -14.99 16.45 -12.54
N LYS A 74 -15.06 15.57 -13.53
CA LYS A 74 -15.54 15.91 -14.89
C LYS A 74 -16.97 16.45 -14.85
N ASP A 75 -17.84 15.82 -14.07
CA ASP A 75 -19.24 16.24 -13.95
C ASP A 75 -19.38 17.60 -13.24
N GLU A 76 -18.60 17.84 -12.17
CA GLU A 76 -18.56 19.14 -11.51
C GLU A 76 -18.02 20.24 -12.44
N LEU A 77 -16.97 19.92 -13.18
CA LEU A 77 -16.36 20.84 -14.12
C LEU A 77 -17.33 21.20 -15.24
N LYS A 78 -18.01 20.21 -15.83
CA LYS A 78 -19.04 20.42 -16.86
C LYS A 78 -20.16 21.33 -16.37
N LYS A 79 -20.71 21.06 -15.17
CA LYS A 79 -21.75 21.91 -14.56
C LYS A 79 -21.28 23.34 -14.34
N LYS A 80 -19.99 23.54 -14.02
CA LYS A 80 -19.41 24.88 -13.85
C LYS A 80 -19.32 25.62 -15.18
N TYR A 81 -18.86 24.96 -16.26
CA TYR A 81 -18.79 25.56 -17.60
C TYR A 81 -20.17 25.89 -18.16
N GLU A 82 -21.18 25.04 -17.95
CA GLU A 82 -22.57 25.30 -18.33
C GLU A 82 -23.12 26.57 -17.64
N LYS A 83 -22.85 26.76 -16.34
CA LYS A 83 -23.25 27.98 -15.60
C LYS A 83 -22.57 29.25 -16.10
N LEU A 84 -21.38 29.13 -16.66
CA LEU A 84 -20.61 30.24 -17.23
C LEU A 84 -21.00 30.55 -18.69
N GLY A 85 -21.91 29.78 -19.28
CA GLY A 85 -22.41 29.99 -20.64
C GLY A 85 -21.48 29.46 -21.74
N TYR A 86 -20.51 28.59 -21.41
CA TYR A 86 -19.66 27.92 -22.40
C TYR A 86 -20.32 26.63 -22.88
N ASN A 87 -20.67 26.55 -24.17
CA ASN A 87 -21.21 25.33 -24.79
C ASN A 87 -20.12 24.26 -24.87
N THR A 88 -20.30 23.15 -24.15
CA THR A 88 -19.27 22.11 -23.94
C THR A 88 -19.14 21.13 -25.15
N GLU A 89 -19.82 21.42 -26.26
CA GLU A 89 -19.96 20.50 -27.39
C GLU A 89 -18.73 20.44 -28.32
N GLU A 90 -17.81 21.41 -28.26
CA GLU A 90 -16.67 21.49 -29.19
C GLU A 90 -15.39 20.79 -28.71
N GLY A 91 -15.30 20.41 -27.43
CA GLY A 91 -14.05 19.90 -26.82
C GLY A 91 -13.89 18.38 -26.82
N GLY A 92 -14.98 17.63 -26.97
CA GLY A 92 -14.97 16.15 -26.80
C GLY A 92 -14.47 15.37 -28.02
N ASN A 93 -14.42 15.98 -29.21
CA ASN A 93 -14.15 15.29 -30.47
C ASN A 93 -12.71 15.48 -31.00
N ARG A 94 -11.83 16.16 -30.25
CA ARG A 94 -10.43 16.43 -30.67
C ARG A 94 -9.37 15.57 -29.98
N GLU A 95 -9.73 14.80 -28.96
CA GLU A 95 -8.75 14.00 -28.17
C GLU A 95 -8.84 12.48 -28.40
N MET A 96 -9.65 12.03 -29.37
CA MET A 96 -9.71 10.61 -29.77
C MET A 96 -9.43 10.38 -31.26
N MET A 97 -8.46 11.13 -31.83
CA MET A 97 -7.77 10.75 -33.06
C MET A 97 -6.26 10.78 -32.84
#